data_AF-A0A919R1W4-F1
#
_entry.id   AF-A0A919R1W4-F1
#
_cell.length_a   1.000
_cell.length_b   1.000
_cell.length_c   1.000
_cell.angle_alpha   90.00
_cell.angle_beta   90.00
_cell.angle_gamma   90.00
#
_symmetry.space_group_name_H-M   'P 1'
#
loop_
_entity.id
_entity.type
_entity.pdbx_description
1 polymer ?
#
loop_
_entity_poly.entity_id
_entity_poly.type
_entity_poly.pdbx_seq_one_letter_code
_entity_poly.pdbx_strand_id
1 'polypeptide(L)'
;MEMIGEDTPAGGRNREPHGSGGREELSFGGPDRESRLAGWAARHRRALAAAAGALAVLAALAAGGRHLYLESREPLPPPDAPLPAQVGFQVYLCPRPAASGCSAEDLRQARRPERIQAELRALPGVVSITYTSPEEAYRIWRRSSSEADAQGEGRLVVPAFLGASVTGTLRRPEDYAEVATRARRISGVFDVDRSPVSFWTGRADLRIDLCNINPVPRCGNVGTVPRPPSAAERQAIVDRIWRVDGVEKIYFEDRAHALRLARHYYPERALAGDAMLTAWNDREAFYVKTRDAAAARRVMDQVAGLPGVEAGHLLDPPRGPVGGRVPVAPEVVLNPADGRAMYPRRT
;
A
#
# COMPACT_ATOMS: atom_id res chain seq x y z
N MET A 1 -44.70 33.52 2.29
CA MET A 1 -43.93 33.27 1.07
C MET A 1 -44.04 31.77 0.80
N GLU A 2 -45.22 31.33 0.35
CA GLU A 2 -45.54 31.09 -1.08
C GLU A 2 -44.58 30.03 -1.66
N MET A 3 -44.95 28.75 -1.72
CA MET A 3 -45.82 28.06 -2.72
C MET A 3 -45.50 28.47 -4.17
N ILE A 4 -45.51 27.48 -5.07
CA ILE A 4 -45.31 27.49 -6.54
C ILE A 4 -43.90 26.95 -6.95
N GLY A 5 -43.74 25.94 -7.82
CA GLY A 5 -44.71 25.33 -8.73
C GLY A 5 -44.40 23.89 -9.15
N GLU A 6 -45.48 23.18 -9.45
CA GLU A 6 -45.57 22.09 -10.41
C GLU A 6 -45.20 22.60 -11.81
N ASP A 7 -44.62 21.74 -12.65
CA ASP A 7 -45.13 21.57 -14.02
C ASP A 7 -44.49 20.36 -14.73
N THR A 8 -45.38 19.49 -15.19
CA THR A 8 -45.12 18.38 -16.13
C THR A 8 -45.24 18.90 -17.55
N PRO A 9 -44.48 18.35 -18.53
CA PRO A 9 -44.99 18.30 -19.90
C PRO A 9 -45.26 16.86 -20.34
N ALA A 10 -46.50 16.71 -20.80
CA ALA A 10 -47.04 15.61 -21.57
C ALA A 10 -46.46 15.55 -22.99
N GLY A 11 -46.68 14.41 -23.66
CA GLY A 11 -47.00 14.40 -25.09
C GLY A 11 -45.85 14.13 -26.06
N GLY A 12 -45.59 12.86 -26.35
CA GLY A 12 -44.62 12.41 -27.37
C GLY A 12 -45.16 11.31 -28.28
N ARG A 13 -46.23 11.63 -29.01
CA ARG A 13 -46.74 11.07 -30.29
C ARG A 13 -46.38 9.63 -30.70
N ASN A 14 -47.45 8.84 -30.80
CA ASN A 14 -47.69 7.76 -31.76
C ASN A 14 -46.96 7.94 -33.10
N ARG A 15 -46.16 6.94 -33.47
CA ARG A 15 -45.98 6.52 -34.85
C ARG A 15 -45.89 4.99 -34.89
N GLU A 16 -46.99 4.39 -35.29
CA GLU A 16 -47.03 3.04 -35.83
C GLU A 16 -46.24 3.00 -37.13
N PRO A 17 -45.30 2.05 -37.30
CA PRO A 17 -45.05 1.48 -38.60
C PRO A 17 -45.92 0.23 -38.74
N HIS A 18 -46.96 0.35 -39.56
CA HIS A 18 -47.57 -0.78 -40.25
C HIS A 18 -46.48 -1.53 -41.01
N GLY A 19 -46.05 -2.65 -40.44
CA GLY A 19 -45.24 -3.66 -41.10
C GLY A 19 -45.92 -5.01 -40.89
N SER A 20 -46.90 -5.31 -41.75
CA SER A 20 -47.50 -6.64 -41.87
C SER A 20 -46.47 -7.62 -42.43
N GLY A 21 -45.52 -8.03 -41.60
CA GLY A 21 -44.72 -9.22 -41.82
C GLY A 21 -45.49 -10.40 -41.24
N GLY A 22 -45.95 -11.31 -42.10
CA GLY A 22 -46.69 -12.49 -41.70
C GLY A 22 -45.96 -13.24 -40.58
N ARG A 23 -46.62 -13.34 -39.43
CA ARG A 23 -46.27 -14.36 -38.44
C ARG A 23 -46.72 -15.68 -39.02
N GLU A 24 -45.81 -16.38 -39.69
CA GLU A 24 -45.91 -17.82 -39.82
C GLU A 24 -45.96 -18.37 -38.40
N GLU A 25 -47.17 -18.62 -37.90
CA GLU A 25 -47.40 -19.46 -36.74
C GLU A 25 -46.87 -20.84 -37.11
N LEU A 26 -45.61 -21.04 -36.78
CA LEU A 26 -44.96 -22.34 -36.73
C LEU A 26 -45.63 -23.15 -35.61
N SER A 27 -46.84 -23.63 -35.90
CA SER A 27 -47.61 -24.56 -35.09
C SER A 27 -46.89 -25.92 -35.13
N PHE A 28 -45.86 -26.03 -34.31
CA PHE A 28 -45.00 -27.22 -34.17
C PHE A 28 -45.48 -28.18 -33.06
N GLY A 29 -46.76 -28.10 -32.67
CA GLY A 29 -47.34 -28.84 -31.54
C GLY A 29 -48.39 -29.86 -31.96
N GLY A 30 -48.02 -30.84 -32.78
CA GLY A 30 -48.85 -32.03 -33.02
C GLY A 30 -48.56 -33.14 -31.99
N PRO A 31 -49.57 -33.87 -31.48
CA PRO A 31 -49.40 -34.93 -30.46
C PRO A 31 -48.47 -36.07 -30.89
N ASP A 32 -48.21 -36.23 -32.19
CA ASP A 32 -47.26 -37.20 -32.74
C ASP A 32 -45.78 -36.88 -32.48
N ARG A 33 -45.44 -35.65 -32.05
CA ARG A 33 -44.06 -35.25 -31.80
C ARG A 33 -43.53 -35.80 -30.47
N GLU A 34 -44.39 -35.85 -29.46
CA GLU A 34 -44.07 -36.38 -28.13
C GLU A 34 -43.81 -37.90 -28.19
N SER A 35 -44.62 -38.64 -28.96
CA SER A 35 -44.44 -40.09 -29.13
C SER A 35 -43.12 -40.43 -29.86
N ARG A 36 -42.73 -39.63 -30.87
CA ARG A 36 -41.44 -39.77 -31.56
C ARG A 36 -40.25 -39.44 -30.66
N LEU A 37 -40.33 -38.39 -29.85
CA LEU A 37 -39.27 -38.02 -28.90
C LEU A 37 -39.10 -39.07 -27.81
N ALA A 38 -40.21 -39.62 -27.28
CA ALA A 38 -40.18 -40.70 -26.30
C ALA A 38 -39.50 -41.97 -26.87
N GLY A 39 -39.86 -42.36 -28.10
CA GLY A 39 -39.23 -43.50 -28.78
C GLY A 39 -37.74 -43.28 -29.07
N TRP A 40 -37.36 -42.06 -29.46
CA TRP A 40 -35.95 -41.70 -29.67
C TRP A 40 -35.15 -41.71 -28.36
N ALA A 41 -35.68 -41.11 -27.29
CA ALA A 41 -35.04 -41.06 -25.98
C ALA A 41 -34.88 -42.46 -25.37
N ALA A 42 -35.89 -43.33 -25.53
CA ALA A 42 -35.80 -44.73 -25.11
C ALA A 42 -34.66 -45.47 -25.84
N ARG A 43 -34.52 -45.24 -27.15
CA ARG A 43 -33.45 -45.83 -27.98
C ARG A 43 -32.06 -45.28 -27.62
N HIS A 44 -31.96 -44.01 -27.22
CA HIS A 44 -30.69 -43.34 -26.89
C HIS A 44 -30.42 -43.19 -25.40
N ARG A 45 -31.19 -43.86 -24.53
CA ARG A 45 -31.09 -43.71 -23.06
C ARG A 45 -29.67 -43.89 -22.53
N ARG A 46 -28.90 -44.83 -23.07
CA ARG A 46 -27.49 -45.05 -22.68
C ARG A 46 -26.58 -43.88 -23.06
N ALA A 47 -26.77 -43.32 -24.26
CA ALA A 47 -26.00 -42.16 -24.72
C ALA A 47 -26.37 -40.90 -23.91
N LEU A 48 -27.66 -40.70 -23.61
CA LEU A 48 -28.13 -39.61 -22.75
C LEU A 48 -27.60 -39.75 -21.31
N ALA A 49 -27.62 -40.95 -20.75
CA ALA A 49 -27.05 -41.21 -19.42
C ALA A 49 -25.53 -40.97 -19.39
N ALA A 50 -24.80 -41.40 -20.42
CA ALA A 50 -23.37 -41.13 -20.55
C ALA A 50 -23.07 -39.63 -20.68
N ALA A 51 -23.85 -38.90 -21.50
CA ALA A 51 -23.72 -37.46 -21.65
C ALA A 51 -24.01 -36.71 -20.33
N ALA A 52 -25.08 -37.09 -19.62
CA ALA A 52 -25.40 -36.53 -18.31
C ALA A 52 -24.30 -36.82 -17.28
N GLY A 53 -23.76 -38.04 -17.27
CA GLY A 53 -22.62 -38.41 -16.43
C GLY A 53 -21.38 -37.57 -16.73
N ALA A 54 -21.04 -37.38 -18.01
CA ALA A 54 -19.91 -36.55 -18.43
C ALA A 54 -20.10 -35.08 -18.01
N LEU A 55 -21.30 -34.51 -18.20
CA LEU A 55 -21.62 -33.15 -17.76
C LEU A 55 -21.51 -32.99 -16.25
N ALA A 56 -21.97 -33.97 -15.46
CA ALA A 56 -21.85 -33.95 -14.01
C ALA A 56 -20.39 -33.97 -13.55
N VAL A 57 -19.54 -34.79 -14.19
CA VAL A 57 -18.09 -34.82 -13.90
C VAL A 57 -17.43 -33.48 -14.25
N LEU A 58 -17.74 -32.90 -15.41
CA LEU A 58 -17.21 -31.58 -15.81
C LEU A 58 -17.65 -30.48 -14.84
N ALA A 59 -18.92 -30.49 -14.40
CA ALA A 59 -19.41 -29.54 -13.42
C ALA A 59 -18.70 -29.69 -12.06
N ALA A 60 -18.46 -30.92 -11.60
CA ALA A 60 -17.72 -31.19 -10.37
C ALA A 60 -16.25 -30.73 -10.47
N LEU A 61 -15.59 -30.98 -11.60
CA LEU A 61 -14.22 -30.51 -11.86
C LEU A 61 -14.15 -28.98 -11.95
N ALA A 62 -15.13 -28.33 -12.57
CA ALA A 62 -15.21 -26.87 -12.62
C ALA A 62 -15.43 -26.27 -11.23
N ALA A 63 -16.29 -26.89 -10.41
CA ALA A 63 -16.52 -26.46 -9.03
C ALA A 63 -15.27 -26.66 -8.16
N GLY A 64 -14.62 -27.83 -8.25
CA GLY A 64 -13.38 -28.11 -7.53
C GLY A 64 -12.23 -27.21 -7.96
N GLY A 65 -12.06 -27.01 -9.26
CA GLY A 65 -11.06 -26.08 -9.82
C GLY A 65 -11.30 -24.64 -9.40
N ARG A 66 -12.56 -24.20 -9.38
CA ARG A 66 -12.92 -22.86 -8.87
C ARG A 66 -12.63 -22.73 -7.38
N HIS A 67 -12.90 -23.76 -6.57
CA HIS A 67 -12.62 -23.73 -5.14
C HIS A 67 -11.13 -23.60 -4.86
N LEU A 68 -10.30 -24.44 -5.48
CA LEU A 68 -8.84 -24.38 -5.36
C LEU A 68 -8.27 -23.05 -5.88
N TYR A 69 -8.85 -22.51 -6.95
CA TYR A 69 -8.48 -21.19 -7.46
C TYR A 69 -8.77 -20.08 -6.43
N LEU A 70 -9.93 -20.11 -5.78
CA LEU A 70 -10.27 -19.13 -4.75
C LEU A 70 -9.37 -19.25 -3.52
N GLU A 71 -9.12 -20.48 -3.05
CA GLU A 71 -8.20 -20.76 -1.94
C GLU A 71 -6.78 -20.29 -2.25
N SER A 72 -6.30 -20.49 -3.48
CA SER A 72 -4.98 -20.00 -3.92
C SER A 72 -4.85 -18.47 -3.95
N ARG A 73 -5.98 -17.76 -3.89
CA ARG A 73 -6.05 -16.30 -3.86
C ARG A 73 -6.25 -15.74 -2.46
N GLU A 74 -6.38 -16.59 -1.44
CA GLU A 74 -6.36 -16.10 -0.07
C GLU A 74 -4.97 -15.55 0.28
N PRO A 75 -4.89 -14.45 1.04
CA PRO A 75 -3.62 -13.94 1.53
C PRO A 75 -2.91 -15.00 2.37
N LEU A 76 -1.62 -15.19 2.12
CA LEU A 76 -0.77 -16.06 2.91
C LEU A 76 -0.48 -15.43 4.28
N PRO A 77 -0.27 -16.23 5.34
CA PRO A 77 0.29 -15.69 6.57
C PRO A 77 1.71 -15.18 6.33
N PRO A 78 2.26 -14.35 7.22
CA PRO A 78 3.64 -13.90 7.10
C PRO A 78 4.59 -15.11 7.04
N PRO A 79 5.65 -15.07 6.22
CA PRO A 79 6.58 -16.19 6.09
C PRO A 79 7.17 -16.58 7.44
N ASP A 80 7.28 -17.89 7.71
CA ASP A 80 8.03 -18.38 8.87
C ASP A 80 9.52 -18.29 8.58
N ALA A 81 10.08 -17.09 8.78
CA ALA A 81 11.47 -16.78 8.56
C ALA A 81 12.08 -16.12 9.81
N PRO A 82 13.39 -16.32 10.06
CA PRO A 82 14.07 -15.62 11.14
C PRO A 82 13.94 -14.10 11.00
N LEU A 83 13.77 -13.43 12.14
CA LEU A 83 13.75 -11.97 12.19
C LEU A 83 15.12 -11.41 11.80
N PRO A 84 15.20 -10.20 11.22
CA PRO A 84 16.47 -9.60 10.82
C PRO A 84 17.41 -9.44 12.03
N ALA A 85 18.59 -10.06 11.97
CA ALA A 85 19.57 -10.00 13.06
C ALA A 85 20.20 -8.59 13.21
N GLN A 86 20.28 -7.84 12.12
CA GLN A 86 20.83 -6.49 12.12
C GLN A 86 19.73 -5.46 12.38
N VAL A 87 20.04 -4.51 13.25
CA VAL A 87 19.21 -3.33 13.48
C VAL A 87 19.91 -2.14 12.84
N GLY A 88 19.17 -1.38 12.04
CA GLY A 88 19.65 -0.10 11.54
C GLY A 88 19.32 1.04 12.48
N PHE A 89 19.99 2.16 12.26
CA PHE A 89 19.70 3.44 12.89
C PHE A 89 19.72 4.53 11.83
N GLN A 90 19.00 5.61 12.10
CA GLN A 90 18.96 6.80 11.27
C GLN A 90 19.25 8.02 12.14
N VAL A 91 20.26 8.77 11.74
CA VAL A 91 20.66 10.03 12.34
C VAL A 91 20.05 11.14 11.49
N TYR A 92 19.15 11.92 12.07
CA TYR A 92 18.62 13.12 11.43
C TYR A 92 19.55 14.27 11.70
N LEU A 93 19.93 15.00 10.66
CA LEU A 93 20.80 16.16 10.80
C LEU A 93 19.95 17.40 11.11
N CYS A 94 20.56 18.35 11.84
CA CYS A 94 19.93 19.62 12.18
C CYS A 94 19.33 20.31 10.94
N PRO A 95 17.98 20.46 10.89
CA PRO A 95 17.34 21.22 9.82
C PRO A 95 17.59 22.71 10.05
N ARG A 96 17.25 23.55 9.06
CA ARG A 96 17.47 25.00 9.09
C ARG A 96 16.97 25.67 10.39
N PRO A 97 17.60 26.79 10.83
CA PRO A 97 17.62 27.29 12.21
C PRO A 97 16.29 27.51 12.93
N ALA A 98 15.18 27.71 12.23
CA ALA A 98 13.94 28.16 12.86
C ALA A 98 13.14 27.05 13.57
N ALA A 99 13.49 25.76 13.40
CA ALA A 99 12.56 24.66 13.72
C ALA A 99 13.07 23.59 14.70
N SER A 100 14.34 23.62 15.14
CA SER A 100 14.99 22.41 15.73
C SER A 100 15.72 22.59 17.05
N GLY A 101 15.86 23.80 17.60
CA GLY A 101 16.69 24.02 18.79
C GLY A 101 18.19 23.79 18.56
N CYS A 102 18.62 23.57 17.31
CA CYS A 102 20.02 23.42 16.94
C CYS A 102 20.78 24.74 17.02
N SER A 103 22.01 24.72 17.53
CA SER A 103 22.87 25.90 17.59
C SER A 103 23.37 26.33 16.21
N ALA A 104 23.89 27.56 16.10
CA ALA A 104 24.56 28.01 14.87
C ALA A 104 25.75 27.12 14.50
N GLU A 105 26.41 26.49 15.48
CA GLU A 105 27.47 25.53 15.23
C GLU A 105 26.94 24.22 14.66
N ASP A 106 25.88 23.67 15.24
CA ASP A 106 25.26 22.44 14.75
C ASP A 106 24.82 22.58 13.29
N LEU A 107 24.23 23.72 12.95
CA LEU A 107 23.83 24.02 11.57
C LEU A 107 25.01 24.10 10.60
N ARG A 108 26.20 24.54 11.07
CA ARG A 108 27.42 24.51 10.25
C ARG A 108 27.94 23.08 10.08
N GLN A 109 27.91 22.26 11.13
CA GLN A 109 28.38 20.87 11.07
C GLN A 109 27.43 19.98 10.27
N ALA A 110 26.12 20.18 10.36
CA ALA A 110 25.12 19.46 9.56
C ALA A 110 25.31 19.63 8.03
N ARG A 111 25.98 20.71 7.60
CA ARG A 111 26.37 20.95 6.20
C ARG A 111 27.65 20.23 5.76
N ARG A 112 28.29 19.50 6.67
CA ARG A 112 29.52 18.71 6.47
C ARG A 112 29.24 17.22 6.76
N PRO A 113 28.34 16.59 5.99
CA PRO A 113 27.88 15.22 6.27
C PRO A 113 29.02 14.19 6.27
N GLU A 114 30.12 14.45 5.56
CA GLU A 114 31.32 13.61 5.54
C GLU A 114 31.97 13.48 6.92
N ARG A 115 32.00 14.57 7.71
CA ARG A 115 32.54 14.57 9.06
C ARG A 115 31.66 13.74 10.00
N ILE A 116 30.35 13.97 9.96
CA ILE A 116 29.38 13.22 10.78
C ILE A 116 29.44 11.73 10.45
N GLN A 117 29.53 11.38 9.15
CA GLN A 117 29.71 10.00 8.73
C GLN A 117 31.02 9.39 9.27
N ALA A 118 32.13 10.12 9.26
CA ALA A 118 33.40 9.63 9.79
C ALA A 118 33.33 9.39 11.30
N GLU A 119 32.73 10.31 12.06
CA GLU A 119 32.53 10.16 13.51
C GLU A 119 31.62 8.97 13.83
N LEU A 120 30.52 8.79 13.08
CA LEU A 120 29.64 7.63 13.24
C LEU A 120 30.33 6.30 12.90
N ARG A 121 31.15 6.25 11.83
CA ARG A 121 31.92 5.04 11.47
C ARG A 121 32.94 4.66 12.54
N ALA A 122 33.43 5.63 13.32
CA ALA A 122 34.37 5.38 14.41
C ALA A 122 33.71 4.80 15.67
N LEU A 123 32.37 4.78 15.76
CA LEU A 123 31.68 4.21 16.91
C LEU A 123 31.77 2.68 16.91
N PRO A 124 32.12 2.05 18.04
CA PRO A 124 32.10 0.59 18.18
C PRO A 124 30.72 0.02 17.83
N GLY A 125 30.70 -1.09 17.08
CA GLY A 125 29.47 -1.78 16.70
C GLY A 125 28.81 -1.26 15.41
N VAL A 126 29.20 -0.10 14.89
CA VAL A 126 28.72 0.39 13.59
C VAL A 126 29.38 -0.38 12.44
N VAL A 127 28.57 -0.89 11.51
CA VAL A 127 29.01 -1.74 10.39
C VAL A 127 29.00 -0.99 9.06
N SER A 128 27.94 -0.22 8.80
CA SER A 128 27.78 0.53 7.56
C SER A 128 27.19 1.90 7.83
N ILE A 129 27.50 2.86 6.94
CA ILE A 129 26.99 4.22 6.99
C ILE A 129 26.72 4.74 5.58
N THR A 130 25.52 5.27 5.36
CA THR A 130 25.06 5.87 4.09
C THR A 130 24.44 7.23 4.35
N TYR A 131 24.83 8.24 3.58
CA TYR A 131 24.23 9.57 3.64
C TYR A 131 23.11 9.72 2.61
N THR A 132 22.02 10.35 3.03
CA THR A 132 20.90 10.75 2.17
C THR A 132 20.73 12.27 2.25
N SER A 133 20.98 12.94 1.13
CA SER A 133 20.71 14.38 0.97
C SER A 133 19.21 14.68 1.08
N PRO A 134 18.81 15.91 1.47
CA PRO A 134 17.41 16.32 1.48
C PRO A 134 16.69 16.09 0.14
N GLU A 135 17.37 16.35 -0.98
CA GLU A 135 16.83 16.19 -2.32
C GLU A 135 16.55 14.71 -2.63
N GLU A 136 17.48 13.82 -2.26
CA GLU A 136 17.26 12.38 -2.39
C GLU A 136 16.17 11.87 -1.45
N ALA A 137 16.11 12.33 -0.20
CA ALA A 137 15.05 11.98 0.74
C ALA A 137 13.67 12.36 0.15
N TYR A 138 13.56 13.55 -0.43
CA TYR A 138 12.36 13.99 -1.13
C TYR A 138 12.05 13.16 -2.38
N ARG A 139 13.07 12.77 -3.17
CA ARG A 139 12.89 11.85 -4.32
C ARG A 139 12.38 10.48 -3.87
N ILE A 140 12.95 9.90 -2.80
CA ILE A 140 12.50 8.62 -2.24
C ILE A 140 11.05 8.73 -1.79
N TRP A 141 10.74 9.73 -0.95
CA TRP A 141 9.41 9.96 -0.41
C TRP A 141 8.35 10.05 -1.51
N ARG A 142 8.60 10.88 -2.53
CA ARG A 142 7.70 11.02 -3.68
C ARG A 142 7.55 9.73 -4.49
N ARG A 143 8.59 8.89 -4.58
CA ARG A 143 8.49 7.60 -5.28
C ARG A 143 7.68 6.57 -4.51
N SER A 144 7.71 6.64 -3.18
CA SER A 144 7.06 5.69 -2.26
C SER A 144 5.64 6.07 -1.87
N SER A 145 5.25 7.34 -2.03
CA SER A 145 3.89 7.82 -1.77
C SER A 145 3.01 7.69 -3.01
N SER A 146 1.73 7.40 -2.82
CA SER A 146 0.75 7.38 -3.92
C SER A 146 0.48 8.79 -4.44
N GLU A 147 0.02 8.94 -5.69
CA GLU A 147 -0.38 10.26 -6.19
C GLU A 147 -1.56 10.85 -5.38
N ALA A 148 -2.41 10.01 -4.81
CA ALA A 148 -3.48 10.44 -3.89
C ALA A 148 -2.91 11.07 -2.59
N ASP A 149 -1.76 10.61 -2.10
CA ASP A 149 -1.01 11.26 -1.00
C ASP A 149 -0.41 12.60 -1.44
N ALA A 150 -0.02 12.71 -2.70
CA ALA A 150 0.57 13.93 -3.26
C ALA A 150 -0.49 15.00 -3.59
N GLN A 151 -1.72 14.60 -3.89
CA GLN A 151 -2.80 15.48 -4.39
C GLN A 151 -3.88 15.81 -3.34
N GLY A 152 -3.99 15.04 -2.25
CA GLY A 152 -4.95 15.30 -1.18
C GLY A 152 -4.65 16.58 -0.38
N GLU A 153 -5.35 17.65 -0.73
CA GLU A 153 -5.68 18.85 0.06
C GLU A 153 -4.57 19.49 0.93
N GLY A 154 -3.96 20.54 0.36
CA GLY A 154 -3.62 21.75 1.14
C GLY A 154 -2.42 21.64 2.08
N ARG A 155 -1.26 22.08 1.59
CA ARG A 155 0.04 22.09 2.28
C ARG A 155 0.55 20.67 2.51
N LEU A 156 1.22 20.13 1.49
CA LEU A 156 2.37 19.27 1.72
C LEU A 156 3.29 20.03 2.68
N VAL A 157 3.10 19.81 3.98
CA VAL A 157 4.17 19.96 4.96
C VAL A 157 5.16 18.93 4.48
N VAL A 158 6.07 19.32 3.59
CA VAL A 158 7.31 18.59 3.33
C VAL A 158 7.80 18.32 4.72
N PRO A 159 7.71 17.07 5.19
CA PRO A 159 7.83 16.91 6.61
C PRO A 159 9.18 17.43 7.05
N ALA A 160 9.26 18.13 8.18
CA ALA A 160 10.52 18.67 8.67
C ALA A 160 11.61 17.57 8.77
N PHE A 161 11.18 16.31 8.82
CA PHE A 161 11.97 15.08 8.78
C PHE A 161 12.48 14.62 7.40
N LEU A 162 12.09 15.23 6.27
CA LEU A 162 12.73 15.01 4.96
C LEU A 162 14.06 15.77 4.80
N GLY A 163 14.69 16.11 5.92
CA GLY A 163 16.02 16.69 5.95
C GLY A 163 17.11 15.70 5.55
N ALA A 164 18.34 16.20 5.60
CA ALA A 164 19.51 15.36 5.42
C ALA A 164 19.57 14.32 6.55
N SER A 165 19.92 13.08 6.22
CA SER A 165 20.06 12.02 7.21
C SER A 165 21.25 11.11 6.89
N VAL A 166 21.72 10.42 7.92
CA VAL A 166 22.73 9.36 7.81
C VAL A 166 22.12 8.08 8.36
N THR A 167 22.00 7.05 7.52
CA THR A 167 21.56 5.73 7.95
C THR A 167 22.76 4.84 8.20
N GLY A 168 22.65 3.93 9.17
CA GLY A 168 23.68 2.95 9.44
C GLY A 168 23.13 1.63 9.95
N THR A 169 23.98 0.61 9.97
CA THR A 169 23.65 -0.70 10.55
C THR A 169 24.58 -1.03 11.71
N LEU A 170 24.04 -1.76 12.69
CA LEU A 170 24.78 -2.24 13.84
C LEU A 170 25.12 -3.72 13.69
N ARG A 171 26.25 -4.11 14.27
CA ARG A 171 26.65 -5.51 14.38
C ARG A 171 25.68 -6.29 15.25
N ARG A 172 25.21 -5.67 16.34
CA ARG A 172 24.29 -6.28 17.30
C ARG A 172 23.18 -5.29 17.70
N PRO A 173 21.92 -5.74 17.88
CA PRO A 173 20.82 -4.89 18.32
C PRO A 173 21.07 -4.16 19.66
N GLU A 174 21.82 -4.78 20.57
CA GLU A 174 22.08 -4.27 21.92
C GLU A 174 23.00 -3.06 21.92
N ASP A 175 23.81 -2.89 20.86
CA ASP A 175 24.73 -1.76 20.71
C ASP A 175 23.97 -0.43 20.44
N TYR A 176 22.67 -0.49 20.12
CA TYR A 176 21.89 0.69 19.72
C TYR A 176 21.86 1.78 20.78
N ALA A 177 21.62 1.44 22.05
CA ALA A 177 21.46 2.45 23.10
C ALA A 177 22.75 3.29 23.25
N GLU A 178 23.90 2.62 23.29
CA GLU A 178 25.20 3.29 23.39
C GLU A 178 25.52 4.10 22.12
N VAL A 179 25.33 3.52 20.93
CA VAL A 179 25.57 4.22 19.66
C VAL A 179 24.67 5.45 19.54
N ALA A 180 23.38 5.34 19.88
CA ALA A 180 22.45 6.45 19.81
C ALA A 180 22.82 7.57 20.81
N THR A 181 23.23 7.23 22.03
CA THR A 181 23.72 8.22 23.01
C THR A 181 24.96 8.95 22.51
N ARG A 182 25.92 8.24 21.91
CA ARG A 182 27.15 8.86 21.37
C ARG A 182 26.85 9.70 20.12
N ALA A 183 26.04 9.18 19.21
CA ALA A 183 25.64 9.86 17.98
C ALA A 183 24.90 11.18 18.26
N ARG A 184 24.02 11.23 19.26
CA ARG A 184 23.33 12.47 19.67
C ARG A 184 24.27 13.57 20.19
N ARG A 185 25.51 13.23 20.58
CA ARG A 185 26.52 14.21 21.03
C ARG A 185 27.35 14.77 19.89
N ILE A 186 27.22 14.22 18.68
CA ILE A 186 27.93 14.72 17.49
C ILE A 186 27.27 16.04 17.08
N SER A 187 28.06 17.11 16.98
CA SER A 187 27.55 18.41 16.54
C SER A 187 26.92 18.32 15.15
N GLY A 188 25.73 18.90 15.00
CA GLY A 188 24.93 18.82 13.77
C GLY A 188 23.94 17.67 13.70
N VAL A 189 23.91 16.79 14.71
CA VAL A 189 22.85 15.79 14.87
C VAL A 189 21.66 16.39 15.61
N PHE A 190 20.46 16.22 15.04
CA PHE A 190 19.20 16.62 15.67
C PHE A 190 18.60 15.49 16.50
N ASP A 191 18.51 14.30 15.91
CA ASP A 191 18.00 13.13 16.59
C ASP A 191 18.57 11.84 15.99
N VAL A 192 18.41 10.74 16.72
CA VAL A 192 18.83 9.41 16.33
C VAL A 192 17.70 8.43 16.62
N ASP A 193 17.12 7.89 15.55
CA ASP A 193 16.09 6.87 15.62
C ASP A 193 16.64 5.50 15.25
N ARG A 194 15.95 4.49 15.75
CA ARG A 194 16.14 3.12 15.27
C ARG A 194 15.43 3.00 13.93
N SER A 195 16.16 2.53 12.93
CA SER A 195 15.69 2.33 11.56
C SER A 195 15.78 0.84 11.25
N PRO A 196 14.75 0.05 11.57
CA PRO A 196 14.84 -1.40 11.46
C PRO A 196 15.07 -1.83 10.00
N VAL A 197 15.90 -2.85 9.81
CA VAL A 197 15.94 -3.55 8.53
C VAL A 197 14.60 -4.24 8.35
N SER A 198 13.88 -3.92 7.28
CA SER A 198 12.54 -4.46 7.08
C SER A 198 12.58 -5.97 6.94
N PHE A 199 11.82 -6.69 7.76
CA PHE A 199 11.55 -8.13 7.61
C PHE A 199 11.02 -8.44 6.21
N TRP A 200 10.33 -7.49 5.57
CA TRP A 200 9.71 -7.68 4.27
C TRP A 200 10.66 -7.43 3.09
N THR A 201 11.88 -6.95 3.35
CA THR A 201 12.94 -6.77 2.33
C THR A 201 13.12 -8.05 1.51
N GLY A 202 12.93 -7.96 0.19
CA GLY A 202 13.05 -9.09 -0.74
C GLY A 202 11.89 -10.09 -0.71
N ARG A 203 10.96 -9.99 0.24
CA ARG A 203 9.77 -10.85 0.38
C ARG A 203 8.51 -10.21 -0.19
N ALA A 204 8.43 -8.89 -0.12
CA ALA A 204 7.37 -8.08 -0.72
C ALA A 204 7.96 -6.81 -1.30
N ASP A 205 7.26 -6.23 -2.28
CA ASP A 205 7.69 -4.99 -2.96
C ASP A 205 6.81 -3.79 -2.58
N LEU A 206 5.66 -4.04 -1.95
CA LEU A 206 4.78 -3.00 -1.43
C LEU A 206 4.08 -3.45 -0.15
N ARG A 207 3.72 -2.46 0.67
CA ARG A 207 2.90 -2.54 1.87
C ARG A 207 1.64 -1.72 1.65
N ILE A 208 0.48 -2.27 1.98
CA ILE A 208 -0.80 -1.57 2.03
C ILE A 208 -1.20 -1.53 3.50
N ASP A 209 -1.14 -0.35 4.08
CA ASP A 209 -1.58 -0.11 5.45
C ASP A 209 -3.10 -0.12 5.49
N LEU A 210 -3.64 -0.93 6.41
CA LEU A 210 -5.07 -0.95 6.67
C LEU A 210 -5.41 0.06 7.74
N CYS A 211 -6.60 0.62 7.62
CA CYS A 211 -7.15 1.51 8.62
C CYS A 211 -7.16 0.84 10.00
N ASN A 212 -6.87 1.64 11.02
CA ASN A 212 -6.89 1.23 12.41
C ASN A 212 -7.74 2.22 13.23
N ILE A 213 -7.69 2.10 14.57
CA ILE A 213 -8.46 2.96 15.48
C ILE A 213 -7.90 4.38 15.60
N ASN A 214 -6.71 4.67 15.07
CA ASN A 214 -6.13 5.99 15.12
C ASN A 214 -6.80 6.92 14.11
N PRO A 215 -7.08 8.19 14.47
CA PRO A 215 -7.68 9.17 13.59
C PRO A 215 -6.72 9.60 12.49
N VAL A 216 -6.73 8.84 11.40
CA VAL A 216 -6.16 9.24 10.12
C VAL A 216 -7.31 9.72 9.24
N PRO A 217 -7.24 10.91 8.60
CA PRO A 217 -8.35 11.50 7.84
C PRO A 217 -8.99 10.60 6.77
N ARG A 218 -8.26 9.58 6.29
CA ARG A 218 -8.74 8.62 5.28
C ARG A 218 -9.46 7.40 5.85
N CYS A 219 -9.38 7.17 7.15
CA CYS A 219 -9.88 5.98 7.81
C CYS A 219 -11.24 6.16 8.47
N GLY A 220 -12.00 7.14 8.00
CA GLY A 220 -13.39 7.42 8.35
C GLY A 220 -13.89 8.58 7.51
N ASN A 221 -15.20 8.68 7.32
CA ASN A 221 -15.80 9.94 6.88
C ASN A 221 -15.62 10.98 7.99
N VAL A 222 -15.57 12.27 7.62
CA VAL A 222 -15.57 13.38 8.59
C VAL A 222 -16.72 13.17 9.58
N GLY A 223 -16.40 13.03 10.87
CA GLY A 223 -17.36 12.78 11.95
C GLY A 223 -17.61 11.31 12.32
N THR A 224 -16.90 10.35 11.70
CA THR A 224 -16.94 8.93 12.11
C THR A 224 -15.68 8.51 12.85
N VAL A 225 -15.84 7.65 13.86
CA VAL A 225 -14.71 7.08 14.60
C VAL A 225 -13.96 6.11 13.66
N PRO A 226 -12.63 6.26 13.51
CA PRO A 226 -11.82 5.34 12.73
C PRO A 226 -12.02 3.91 13.21
N ARG A 227 -12.08 2.96 12.27
CA ARG A 227 -12.23 1.54 12.60
C ARG A 227 -11.33 0.68 11.71
N PRO A 228 -10.94 -0.50 12.21
CA PRO A 228 -10.36 -1.54 11.37
C PRO A 228 -11.30 -1.91 10.19
N PRO A 229 -10.75 -2.38 9.05
CA PRO A 229 -11.56 -2.88 7.96
C PRO A 229 -12.34 -4.12 8.39
N SER A 230 -13.58 -4.20 7.94
CA SER A 230 -14.41 -5.39 8.05
C SER A 230 -13.83 -6.54 7.20
N ALA A 231 -14.27 -7.78 7.45
CA ALA A 231 -13.87 -8.92 6.62
C ALA A 231 -14.21 -8.71 5.13
N ALA A 232 -15.37 -8.10 4.84
CA ALA A 232 -15.78 -7.80 3.47
C ALA A 232 -14.90 -6.73 2.81
N GLU A 233 -14.49 -5.69 3.54
CA GLU A 233 -13.56 -4.67 3.03
C GLU A 233 -12.17 -5.26 2.79
N ARG A 234 -11.65 -6.10 3.71
CA ARG A 234 -10.40 -6.83 3.51
C ARG A 234 -10.44 -7.69 2.25
N GLN A 235 -11.53 -8.45 2.05
CA GLN A 235 -11.69 -9.25 0.84
C GLN A 235 -11.76 -8.38 -0.43
N ALA A 236 -12.48 -7.25 -0.39
CA ALA A 236 -12.56 -6.34 -1.53
C ALA A 236 -11.19 -5.75 -1.91
N ILE A 237 -10.33 -5.47 -0.92
CA ILE A 237 -8.95 -5.05 -1.14
C ILE A 237 -8.13 -6.17 -1.79
N VAL A 238 -8.19 -7.39 -1.26
CA VAL A 238 -7.49 -8.57 -1.82
C VAL A 238 -7.92 -8.84 -3.26
N ASP A 239 -9.23 -8.82 -3.52
CA ASP A 239 -9.79 -9.00 -4.86
C ASP A 239 -9.30 -7.92 -5.81
N ARG A 240 -9.16 -6.67 -5.34
CA ARG A 240 -8.63 -5.57 -6.13
C ARG A 240 -7.16 -5.76 -6.45
N ILE A 241 -6.34 -6.16 -5.48
CA ILE A 241 -4.91 -6.41 -5.67
C ILE A 241 -4.72 -7.48 -6.75
N TRP A 242 -5.42 -8.61 -6.63
CA TRP A 242 -5.30 -9.72 -7.58
C TRP A 242 -5.79 -9.42 -9.01
N ARG A 243 -6.54 -8.34 -9.24
CA ARG A 243 -6.90 -7.89 -10.60
C ARG A 243 -5.74 -7.26 -11.34
N VAL A 244 -4.63 -6.96 -10.66
CA VAL A 244 -3.45 -6.38 -11.29
C VAL A 244 -2.54 -7.48 -11.82
N ASP A 245 -2.34 -7.48 -13.15
CA ASP A 245 -1.36 -8.36 -13.79
C ASP A 245 0.05 -8.11 -13.22
N GLY A 246 0.69 -9.20 -12.80
CA GLY A 246 2.03 -9.18 -12.21
C GLY A 246 2.06 -9.28 -10.69
N VAL A 247 0.92 -9.40 -10.01
CA VAL A 247 0.89 -9.83 -8.59
C VAL A 247 1.25 -11.31 -8.49
N GLU A 248 2.21 -11.63 -7.63
CA GLU A 248 2.69 -13.00 -7.41
C GLU A 248 2.17 -13.59 -6.11
N LYS A 249 2.21 -12.80 -5.03
CA LYS A 249 1.78 -13.22 -3.69
C LYS A 249 1.21 -12.04 -2.91
N ILE A 250 0.24 -12.33 -2.06
CA ILE A 250 -0.26 -11.40 -1.05
C ILE A 250 -0.03 -12.07 0.30
N TYR A 251 0.63 -11.36 1.21
CA TYR A 251 0.76 -11.74 2.60
C TYR A 251 -0.12 -10.83 3.45
N PHE A 252 -0.77 -11.38 4.46
CA PHE A 252 -1.50 -10.61 5.46
C PHE A 252 -0.71 -10.59 6.77
N GLU A 253 -0.22 -9.42 7.16
CA GLU A 253 0.38 -9.20 8.46
C GLU A 253 -0.73 -8.90 9.47
N ASP A 254 -0.98 -9.86 10.36
CA ASP A 254 -1.88 -9.69 11.48
C ASP A 254 -1.23 -8.92 12.64
N ARG A 255 -2.06 -8.55 13.62
CA ARG A 255 -1.65 -7.84 14.84
C ARG A 255 -0.57 -8.58 15.62
N ALA A 256 -0.63 -9.91 15.69
CA ALA A 256 0.30 -10.71 16.48
C ALA A 256 1.70 -10.70 15.84
N HIS A 257 1.77 -10.81 14.52
CA HIS A 257 3.00 -10.69 13.76
C HIS A 257 3.60 -9.28 13.87
N ALA A 258 2.78 -8.24 13.67
CA ALA A 258 3.21 -6.85 13.78
C ALA A 258 3.79 -6.55 15.17
N LEU A 259 3.12 -6.99 16.24
CA LEU A 259 3.61 -6.86 17.62
C LEU A 259 4.93 -7.59 17.84
N ARG A 260 5.10 -8.79 17.28
CA ARG A 260 6.35 -9.55 17.38
C ARG A 260 7.50 -8.80 16.71
N LEU A 261 7.28 -8.25 15.50
CA LEU A 261 8.27 -7.40 14.83
C LEU A 261 8.58 -6.14 15.64
N ALA A 262 7.56 -5.47 16.18
CA ALA A 262 7.74 -4.25 16.95
C ALA A 262 8.57 -4.49 18.22
N ARG A 263 8.35 -5.60 18.94
CA ARG A 263 9.16 -6.00 20.10
C ARG A 263 10.61 -6.33 19.74
N HIS A 264 10.81 -6.97 18.58
CA HIS A 264 12.15 -7.27 18.07
C HIS A 264 12.91 -5.99 17.72
N TYR A 265 12.23 -5.04 17.05
CA TYR A 265 12.86 -3.79 16.67
C TYR A 265 13.05 -2.85 17.86
N TYR A 266 12.09 -2.74 18.78
CA TYR A 266 12.11 -1.77 19.88
C TYR A 266 11.97 -2.47 21.25
N PRO A 267 12.95 -3.30 21.66
CA PRO A 267 12.86 -4.08 22.89
C PRO A 267 12.74 -3.19 24.13
N GLU A 268 13.37 -2.01 24.15
CA GLU A 268 13.30 -1.08 25.27
C GLU A 268 11.89 -0.51 25.49
N ARG A 269 11.12 -0.28 24.42
CA ARG A 269 9.75 0.23 24.52
C ARG A 269 8.79 -0.86 24.96
N ALA A 270 9.05 -2.11 24.57
CA ALA A 270 8.22 -3.25 24.93
C ALA A 270 8.17 -3.45 26.45
N LEU A 271 9.27 -3.15 27.13
CA LEU A 271 9.38 -3.23 28.58
C LEU A 271 8.71 -2.05 29.30
N ALA A 272 8.61 -0.89 28.65
CA ALA A 272 8.08 0.34 29.23
C ALA A 272 6.53 0.44 29.18
N GLY A 273 5.84 -0.53 28.59
CA GLY A 273 4.38 -0.47 28.41
C GLY A 273 3.92 0.70 27.54
N ASP A 274 4.80 1.15 26.63
CA ASP A 274 4.65 2.41 25.91
C ASP A 274 3.41 2.43 25.00
N ALA A 275 2.58 3.47 25.14
CA ALA A 275 1.41 3.71 24.31
C ALA A 275 1.76 3.87 22.81
N MET A 276 2.98 4.31 22.49
CA MET A 276 3.46 4.36 21.11
C MET A 276 3.55 2.98 20.47
N LEU A 277 3.96 1.96 21.23
CA LEU A 277 3.91 0.59 20.74
C LEU A 277 2.47 0.21 20.47
N THR A 278 1.54 0.48 21.38
CA THR A 278 0.10 0.20 21.16
C THR A 278 -0.43 0.82 19.87
N ALA A 279 -0.08 2.06 19.55
CA ALA A 279 -0.51 2.73 18.32
C ALA A 279 0.08 2.12 17.03
N TRP A 280 1.27 1.52 17.10
CA TRP A 280 1.93 0.85 15.98
C TRP A 280 1.53 -0.64 15.88
N ASN A 281 1.18 -1.25 17.02
CA ASN A 281 0.85 -2.66 17.15
C ASN A 281 -0.54 -3.00 16.63
N ASP A 282 -1.42 -2.01 16.45
CA ASP A 282 -2.79 -2.22 15.95
C ASP A 282 -2.89 -2.13 14.43
N ARG A 283 -1.75 -2.13 13.74
CA ARG A 283 -1.67 -2.04 12.28
C ARG A 283 -1.65 -3.45 11.69
N GLU A 284 -2.76 -3.80 11.05
CA GLU A 284 -2.78 -4.87 10.05
C GLU A 284 -2.34 -4.30 8.71
N ALA A 285 -1.69 -5.10 7.88
CA ALA A 285 -1.25 -4.66 6.56
C ALA A 285 -1.24 -5.83 5.56
N PHE A 286 -1.42 -5.51 4.27
CA PHE A 286 -1.09 -6.44 3.20
C PHE A 286 0.31 -6.15 2.68
N TYR A 287 1.11 -7.19 2.53
CA TYR A 287 2.42 -7.13 1.87
C TYR A 287 2.32 -7.87 0.55
N VAL A 288 2.59 -7.19 -0.56
CA VAL A 288 2.37 -7.76 -1.89
C VAL A 288 3.70 -7.92 -2.60
N LYS A 289 3.94 -9.14 -3.09
CA LYS A 289 5.04 -9.46 -4.00
C LYS A 289 4.54 -9.31 -5.43
N THR A 290 5.33 -8.62 -6.24
CA THR A 290 5.03 -8.33 -7.63
C THR A 290 6.22 -8.68 -8.52
N ARG A 291 5.94 -8.90 -9.80
CA ARG A 291 6.96 -9.18 -10.80
C ARG A 291 7.92 -8.01 -11.02
N ASP A 292 7.40 -6.79 -10.94
CA ASP A 292 8.15 -5.56 -11.19
C ASP A 292 7.53 -4.34 -10.49
N ALA A 293 8.31 -3.26 -10.40
CA ALA A 293 7.89 -2.03 -9.74
C ALA A 293 6.68 -1.33 -10.43
N ALA A 294 6.42 -1.59 -11.71
CA ALA A 294 5.27 -1.01 -12.40
C ALA A 294 3.97 -1.71 -11.95
N ALA A 295 4.00 -3.03 -11.77
CA ALA A 295 2.90 -3.78 -11.15
C ALA A 295 2.62 -3.31 -9.72
N ALA A 296 3.66 -3.10 -8.90
CA ALA A 296 3.50 -2.57 -7.55
C ALA A 296 2.79 -1.20 -7.53
N ARG A 297 3.16 -0.28 -8.43
CA ARG A 297 2.49 1.02 -8.55
C ARG A 297 1.03 0.89 -8.94
N ARG A 298 0.72 0.06 -9.94
CA ARG A 298 -0.68 -0.21 -10.34
C ARG A 298 -1.50 -0.77 -9.19
N VAL A 299 -0.93 -1.63 -8.35
CA VAL A 299 -1.60 -2.12 -7.13
C VAL A 299 -1.94 -0.95 -6.22
N MET A 300 -0.97 -0.09 -5.88
CA MET A 300 -1.22 1.08 -5.01
C MET A 300 -2.32 1.97 -5.57
N ASP A 301 -2.28 2.29 -6.87
CA ASP A 301 -3.29 3.14 -7.52
C ASP A 301 -4.68 2.51 -7.49
N GLN A 302 -4.77 1.19 -7.62
CA GLN A 302 -6.05 0.46 -7.63
C GLN A 302 -6.69 0.34 -6.25
N VAL A 303 -5.89 0.28 -5.19
CA VAL A 303 -6.39 0.18 -3.81
C VAL A 303 -6.53 1.54 -3.12
N ALA A 304 -5.93 2.58 -3.68
CA ALA A 304 -6.05 3.95 -3.16
C ALA A 304 -7.53 4.36 -3.06
N GLY A 305 -7.91 4.84 -1.88
CA GLY A 305 -9.28 5.30 -1.60
C GLY A 305 -10.32 4.19 -1.42
N LEU A 306 -9.93 2.90 -1.44
CA LEU A 306 -10.85 1.84 -1.03
C LEU A 306 -11.16 1.93 0.47
N PRO A 307 -12.40 1.63 0.91
CA PRO A 307 -12.73 1.54 2.32
C PRO A 307 -11.80 0.58 3.05
N GLY A 308 -11.22 1.05 4.16
CA GLY A 308 -10.30 0.26 4.98
C GLY A 308 -8.82 0.34 4.59
N VAL A 309 -8.45 1.10 3.56
CA VAL A 309 -7.04 1.37 3.19
C VAL A 309 -6.62 2.74 3.72
N GLU A 310 -5.56 2.78 4.53
CA GLU A 310 -4.93 4.01 5.02
C GLU A 310 -4.01 4.60 3.95
N ALA A 311 -3.04 3.80 3.50
CA ALA A 311 -1.99 4.19 2.57
C ALA A 311 -1.35 2.99 1.87
N GLY A 312 -0.63 3.26 0.78
CA GLY A 312 0.22 2.29 0.09
C GLY A 312 1.66 2.80 0.03
N HIS A 313 2.63 1.91 0.27
CA HIS A 313 4.04 2.21 0.31
C HIS A 313 4.85 1.18 -0.47
N LEU A 314 5.81 1.62 -1.28
CA LEU A 314 6.80 0.72 -1.88
C LEU A 314 7.85 0.32 -0.82
N LEU A 315 8.16 -0.97 -0.75
CA LEU A 315 9.20 -1.54 0.09
C LEU A 315 10.45 -1.69 -0.77
N ASP A 316 11.47 -0.88 -0.49
CA ASP A 316 12.70 -0.77 -1.30
C ASP A 316 12.46 -0.41 -2.77
N PRO A 317 12.39 0.89 -3.15
CA PRO A 317 12.44 1.25 -4.55
C PRO A 317 13.71 0.63 -5.16
N PRO A 318 13.60 -0.11 -6.28
CA PRO A 318 14.75 -0.82 -6.85
C PRO A 318 15.91 0.17 -7.04
N ARG A 319 17.08 -0.18 -6.49
CA ARG A 319 18.31 0.62 -6.63
C ARG A 319 18.89 0.60 -8.06
N GLY A 320 18.14 0.09 -9.03
CA GLY A 320 18.53 0.08 -10.43
C GLY A 320 18.54 1.49 -11.02
N PRO A 321 19.40 1.77 -12.01
CA PRO A 321 19.33 3.01 -12.77
C PRO A 321 17.97 3.08 -13.46
N VAL A 322 17.12 4.02 -13.04
CA VAL A 322 15.89 4.33 -13.77
C VAL A 322 16.34 4.98 -15.07
N GLY A 323 16.46 4.18 -16.13
CA GLY A 323 16.88 4.62 -17.47
C GLY A 323 15.90 5.57 -18.17
N GLY A 324 14.83 5.99 -17.50
CA GLY A 324 13.96 7.06 -17.95
C GLY A 324 14.43 8.38 -17.37
N ARG A 325 14.51 9.43 -18.20
CA ARG A 325 14.54 10.81 -17.71
C ARG A 325 13.27 11.03 -16.89
N VAL A 326 13.33 10.80 -15.59
CA VAL A 326 12.32 11.34 -14.67
C VAL A 326 12.41 12.84 -14.88
N PRO A 327 11.33 13.52 -15.33
CA PRO A 327 11.36 14.97 -15.46
C PRO A 327 11.86 15.51 -14.13
N VAL A 328 13.00 16.21 -14.16
CA VAL A 328 13.53 16.88 -12.98
C VAL A 328 12.40 17.78 -12.53
N ALA A 329 11.82 17.45 -11.38
CA ALA A 329 10.78 18.29 -10.82
C ALA A 329 11.35 19.71 -10.75
N PRO A 330 10.56 20.74 -11.11
CA PRO A 330 11.04 22.11 -11.04
C PRO A 330 11.69 22.31 -9.68
N GLU A 331 12.88 22.89 -9.69
CA GLU A 331 13.66 23.15 -8.49
C GLU A 331 12.71 23.75 -7.46
N VAL A 332 12.45 23.00 -6.39
CA VAL A 332 11.61 23.48 -5.30
C VAL A 332 12.45 24.52 -4.60
N VAL A 333 12.32 25.77 -5.02
CA VAL A 333 12.98 26.89 -4.36
C VAL A 333 12.26 27.09 -3.04
N LEU A 334 12.84 26.53 -1.98
CA LEU A 334 12.40 26.82 -0.63
C LEU A 334 12.73 28.29 -0.35
N ASN A 335 11.73 29.10 -0.01
CA ASN A 335 11.91 30.47 0.40
C ASN A 335 12.93 30.53 1.55
N PRO A 336 14.06 31.24 1.39
CA PRO A 336 15.10 31.29 2.41
C PRO A 336 14.65 31.97 3.72
N ALA A 337 13.58 32.79 3.68
CA ALA A 337 13.08 33.50 4.85
C ALA A 337 12.20 32.64 5.77
N ASP A 338 11.36 31.77 5.21
CA ASP A 338 10.34 31.04 6.00
C ASP A 338 10.30 29.53 5.71
N GLY A 339 11.19 29.03 4.84
CA GLY A 339 11.29 27.61 4.50
C GLY A 339 10.11 27.06 3.69
N ARG A 340 9.17 27.91 3.25
CA ARG A 340 8.04 27.46 2.44
C ARG A 340 8.50 27.10 1.04
N ALA A 341 8.03 25.96 0.53
CA ALA A 341 8.20 25.61 -0.88
C ALA A 341 7.50 26.65 -1.77
N MET A 342 8.27 27.41 -2.55
CA MET A 342 7.72 28.19 -3.65
C MET A 342 7.67 27.29 -4.88
N TYR A 343 6.45 26.95 -5.30
CA TYR A 343 6.25 26.33 -6.60
C TYR A 343 6.21 27.44 -7.66
N PRO A 344 7.01 27.36 -8.74
CA PRO A 344 6.89 28.33 -9.82
C PRO A 344 5.45 28.30 -10.34
N ARG A 345 4.80 29.48 -10.39
CA ARG A 345 3.48 29.62 -11.01
C ARG A 345 3.62 29.16 -12.46
N ARG A 346 2.84 28.15 -12.87
CA ARG A 346 2.71 27.81 -14.30
C ARG A 346 2.07 29.01 -14.98
N THR A 347 2.84 29.69 -15.83
CA THR A 347 2.35 30.72 -16.77
C THR A 347 1.66 30.06 -17.94
#